data_AF-D2IX29-F1
#
_entry.id   AF-D2IX29-F1
#
_cell.length_a   1.000
_cell.length_b   1.000
_cell.length_c   1.000
_cell.angle_alpha   90.00
_cell.angle_beta   90.00
_cell.angle_gamma   90.00
#
_symmetry.space_group_name_H-M   'P 1'
#
loop_
_entity.id
_entity.type
_entity.pdbx_description
1 polymer ?
#
loop_
_entity_poly.entity_id
_entity_poly.type
_entity_poly.pdbx_seq_one_letter_code
_entity_poly.pdbx_strand_id
1 'polypeptide(L)'
;YAPWCGHCRIIPPRVIDELAKQLAGKLKCYKVNTDECKNIPTEYGIRSIPTVLIFKGGEKKDAVIGAVPKTTINIQHREVLVKFVSGE
;
A
#
# COMPACT_ATOMS: atom_id res chain seq x y z
N TYR A 1 -6.28 0.21 -5.41
CA TYR A 1 -7.44 -0.53 -4.90
C TYR A 1 -8.32 -0.82 -6.09
N ALA A 2 -9.22 -1.78 -6.01
CA ALA A 2 -10.37 -1.77 -6.90
C ALA A 2 -11.68 -1.49 -6.16
N PRO A 3 -12.67 -0.89 -6.83
CA PRO A 3 -13.93 -0.50 -6.21
C PRO A 3 -14.81 -1.67 -5.78
N TRP A 4 -14.52 -2.89 -6.26
CA TRP A 4 -15.31 -4.10 -6.05
C TRP A 4 -14.76 -5.01 -4.93
N CYS A 5 -13.52 -4.80 -4.49
CA CYS A 5 -12.94 -5.55 -3.37
C CYS A 5 -13.43 -5.06 -2.00
N GLY A 6 -14.19 -5.92 -1.30
CA GLY A 6 -14.74 -5.63 0.04
C GLY A 6 -13.67 -5.42 1.10
N HIS A 7 -12.64 -6.28 1.14
CA HIS A 7 -11.51 -6.16 2.08
C HIS A 7 -10.69 -4.88 1.87
N CYS A 8 -10.65 -4.41 0.63
CA CYS A 8 -9.91 -3.22 0.20
C CYS A 8 -10.55 -1.91 0.68
N ARG A 9 -11.86 -1.91 0.92
CA ARG A 9 -12.62 -0.75 1.42
C ARG A 9 -12.46 -0.51 2.92
N ILE A 10 -12.19 -1.54 3.72
CA ILE A 10 -12.40 -1.46 5.18
C ILE A 10 -11.08 -1.42 5.96
N ILE A 11 -10.22 -2.44 5.84
CA ILE A 11 -9.10 -2.65 6.77
C ILE A 11 -7.80 -1.91 6.35
N PRO A 12 -7.35 -2.01 5.09
CA PRO A 12 -6.14 -1.33 4.61
C PRO A 12 -6.19 0.19 4.56
N PRO A 13 -7.34 0.86 4.29
CA PRO A 13 -7.36 2.32 4.30
C PRO A 13 -7.09 2.84 5.70
N ARG A 14 -7.68 2.26 6.75
CA ARG A 14 -7.53 2.75 8.12
C ARG A 14 -6.08 2.70 8.62
N VAL A 15 -5.39 1.56 8.46
CA VAL A 15 -3.99 1.40 8.90
C VAL A 15 -3.06 2.42 8.20
N ILE A 16 -3.24 2.60 6.90
CA ILE A 16 -2.41 3.51 6.09
C ILE A 16 -2.78 4.98 6.32
N ASP A 17 -4.06 5.31 6.54
CA ASP A 17 -4.49 6.65 6.92
C ASP A 17 -3.89 7.04 8.28
N GLU A 18 -3.89 6.12 9.25
CA GLU A 18 -3.29 6.37 10.55
C GLU A 18 -1.77 6.54 10.48
N LEU A 19 -1.09 5.73 9.66
CA LEU A 19 0.35 5.91 9.41
C LEU A 19 0.63 7.24 8.68
N ALA A 20 -0.19 7.61 7.71
CA ALA A 20 -0.07 8.88 6.99
C ALA A 20 -0.26 10.08 7.94
N LYS A 21 -1.21 10.00 8.87
CA LYS A 21 -1.45 11.04 9.89
C LYS A 21 -0.31 11.12 10.89
N GLN A 22 0.17 9.99 11.42
CA GLN A 22 1.25 9.97 12.40
C GLN A 22 2.60 10.39 11.81
N LEU A 23 2.83 10.06 10.54
CA LEU A 23 4.07 10.35 9.82
C LEU A 23 3.87 11.49 8.81
N ALA A 24 2.89 12.38 9.07
CA ALA A 24 2.61 13.53 8.23
C ALA A 24 3.89 14.36 8.00
N GLY A 25 4.24 14.59 6.73
CA GLY A 25 5.46 15.30 6.33
C GLY A 25 6.74 14.46 6.26
N LYS A 26 6.71 13.22 6.78
CA LYS A 26 7.79 12.22 6.61
C LYS A 26 7.43 11.11 5.64
N LEU A 27 6.14 10.92 5.41
CA LEU A 27 5.62 9.82 4.61
C LEU A 27 4.67 10.33 3.53
N LYS A 28 4.83 9.79 2.32
CA LYS A 28 3.88 10.01 1.21
C LYS A 28 3.10 8.73 0.97
N CYS A 29 1.78 8.83 1.01
CA CYS A 29 0.87 7.72 0.72
C CYS A 29 0.24 7.92 -0.65
N TYR A 30 0.36 6.92 -1.51
CA TYR A 30 -0.32 6.89 -2.81
C TYR A 30 -1.26 5.69 -2.87
N LYS A 31 -2.46 5.89 -3.42
CA LYS A 31 -3.42 4.81 -3.68
C LYS A 31 -3.41 4.56 -5.19
N VAL A 32 -2.98 3.37 -5.60
CA VAL A 32 -2.94 2.99 -7.02
C VAL A 32 -4.01 1.97 -7.30
N ASN A 33 -4.85 2.23 -8.30
CA ASN A 33 -5.88 1.32 -8.78
C ASN A 33 -5.29 0.34 -9.81
N THR A 34 -5.42 -0.96 -9.56
CA THR A 34 -4.88 -1.98 -10.45
C THR A 34 -5.73 -2.22 -11.70
N ASP A 35 -7.02 -1.87 -11.67
CA ASP A 35 -7.88 -1.91 -12.86
C ASP A 35 -7.47 -0.83 -13.88
N GLU A 36 -7.08 0.35 -13.37
CA GLU A 36 -6.57 1.46 -14.18
C GLU A 36 -5.10 1.28 -14.54
N CYS A 37 -4.30 0.68 -13.65
CA CYS A 37 -2.88 0.43 -13.84
C CYS A 37 -2.58 -1.08 -13.94
N LYS A 38 -2.99 -1.72 -15.03
CA LYS A 38 -2.89 -3.18 -15.21
C LYS A 38 -1.46 -3.72 -15.30
N ASN A 39 -0.50 -2.89 -15.68
CA ASN A 39 0.92 -3.25 -15.80
C ASN A 39 1.65 -3.29 -14.44
N ILE A 40 1.20 -2.47 -13.49
CA ILE A 40 1.83 -2.29 -12.19
C ILE A 40 1.85 -3.57 -11.33
N PRO A 41 0.75 -4.37 -11.25
CA PRO A 41 0.78 -5.63 -10.54
C PRO A 41 1.86 -6.57 -11.04
N THR A 42 2.00 -6.68 -12.36
CA THR A 42 3.03 -7.50 -12.99
C THR A 42 4.43 -6.97 -12.71
N GLU A 43 4.64 -5.66 -12.86
CA GLU A 43 5.93 -4.99 -12.66
C GLU A 43 6.47 -5.17 -11.23
N TYR A 44 5.61 -5.06 -10.22
CA TYR A 44 6.01 -5.15 -8.82
C TYR A 44 5.78 -6.52 -8.18
N GLY A 45 5.26 -7.49 -8.94
CA GLY A 45 4.97 -8.84 -8.48
C GLY A 45 3.82 -8.91 -7.47
N ILE A 46 2.82 -8.04 -7.58
CA ILE A 46 1.63 -8.03 -6.74
C ILE A 46 0.71 -9.18 -7.19
N ARG A 47 0.61 -10.21 -6.35
CA ARG A 47 -0.16 -11.43 -6.66
C ARG A 47 -1.53 -11.48 -6.00
N SER A 48 -1.70 -10.71 -4.93
CA SER A 48 -2.90 -10.70 -4.13
C SER A 48 -2.96 -9.40 -3.37
N ILE A 49 -4.14 -9.06 -2.91
CA ILE A 49 -4.47 -7.70 -2.50
C ILE A 49 -5.42 -7.71 -1.34
N PRO A 50 -5.46 -6.64 -0.56
CA PRO A 50 -4.66 -5.39 -0.63
C PRO A 50 -3.14 -5.59 -0.49
N THR A 51 -2.29 -4.88 -1.23
CA THR A 51 -0.83 -4.83 -1.03
C THR A 51 -0.38 -3.41 -0.70
N VAL A 52 0.65 -3.30 0.12
CA VAL A 52 1.33 -2.04 0.41
C VAL A 52 2.79 -2.23 0.05
N LEU A 53 3.29 -1.47 -0.90
CA LEU A 53 4.71 -1.42 -1.20
C LEU A 53 5.34 -0.25 -0.47
N ILE A 54 6.52 -0.48 0.07
CA ILE A 54 7.33 0.50 0.77
C ILE A 54 8.49 0.86 -0.15
N PHE A 55 8.59 2.15 -0.46
CA PHE A 55 9.65 2.70 -1.29
C PHE A 55 10.53 3.62 -0.46
N LYS A 56 11.83 3.59 -0.72
CA LYS A 56 12.80 4.51 -0.13
C LYS A 56 13.78 4.93 -1.22
N GLY A 57 13.89 6.25 -1.45
CA GLY A 57 14.79 6.78 -2.48
C GLY A 57 14.46 6.36 -3.92
N GLY A 58 13.19 6.03 -4.20
CA GLY A 58 12.75 5.55 -5.52
C GLY A 58 12.86 4.03 -5.71
N GLU A 59 13.43 3.31 -4.75
CA GLU A 59 13.56 1.85 -4.81
C GLU A 59 12.52 1.17 -3.91
N LYS A 60 11.96 0.04 -4.36
CA LYS A 60 11.12 -0.84 -3.55
C LYS A 60 11.98 -1.49 -2.46
N LYS A 61 11.69 -1.23 -1.19
CA LYS A 61 12.37 -1.84 -0.05
C LYS A 61 11.59 -2.99 0.55
N ASP A 62 10.27 -2.86 0.61
CA ASP A 62 9.42 -3.88 1.24
C ASP A 62 8.05 -3.98 0.54
N ALA A 63 7.36 -5.08 0.79
CA ALA A 63 6.03 -5.37 0.29
C ALA A 63 5.23 -6.12 1.36
N VAL A 64 4.15 -5.50 1.81
CA VAL A 64 3.21 -6.06 2.77
C VAL A 64 1.98 -6.51 2.01
N ILE A 65 1.71 -7.81 2.03
CA ILE A 65 0.59 -8.43 1.32
C ILE A 65 -0.53 -8.72 2.30
N GLY A 66 -1.75 -8.31 1.97
CA GLY A 66 -2.97 -8.53 2.74
C GLY A 66 -3.28 -7.42 3.76
N ALA A 67 -4.32 -7.69 4.55
CA ALA A 67 -4.74 -6.83 5.65
C ALA A 67 -3.95 -7.18 6.91
N VAL A 68 -2.77 -6.59 7.09
CA VAL A 68 -1.95 -6.78 8.28
C VAL A 68 -2.21 -5.69 9.34
N PRO A 69 -2.03 -5.99 10.64
CA PRO A 69 -2.04 -4.96 11.66
C PRO A 69 -0.91 -3.95 11.44
N LYS A 70 -1.12 -2.73 11.94
CA LYS A 70 -0.15 -1.63 11.84
C LYS A 70 1.24 -1.99 12.37
N THR A 71 1.32 -2.85 13.38
CA THR A 71 2.58 -3.31 13.99
C THR A 71 3.47 -4.09 13.03
N THR A 72 2.90 -4.68 11.98
CA THR A 72 3.66 -5.38 10.93
C THR A 72 4.34 -4.42 9.96
N ILE A 73 3.85 -3.18 9.83
CA ILE A 73 4.41 -2.17 8.95
C ILE A 73 5.43 -1.35 9.73
N ASN A 74 6.69 -1.82 9.77
CA ASN A 74 7.77 -1.14 10.47
C ASN A 74 8.36 -0.03 9.60
N ILE A 75 7.94 1.22 9.83
CA ILE A 75 8.42 2.41 9.10
C ILE A 75 9.38 3.16 10.02
N GLN A 76 10.67 3.14 9.67
CA GLN A 76 11.72 3.72 10.51
C GLN A 76 12.29 5.03 9.94
N HIS A 77 12.03 5.37 8.67
CA HIS A 77 12.60 6.54 8.01
C HIS A 77 11.62 7.29 7.09
N ARG A 78 12.08 8.36 6.41
CA ARG A 78 11.34 9.03 5.33
C ARG A 78 11.13 8.05 4.18
N GLU A 79 9.98 7.39 4.19
CA GLU A 79 9.61 6.35 3.24
C GLU A 79 8.33 6.75 2.49
N VAL A 80 8.23 6.31 1.25
CA VAL A 80 7.05 6.49 0.42
C VAL A 80 6.27 5.19 0.46
N LEU A 81 5.06 5.20 1.02
CA LEU A 81 4.17 4.07 0.94
C LEU A 81 3.35 4.20 -0.34
N VAL A 82 3.58 3.28 -1.27
CA VAL A 82 2.71 3.16 -2.43
C VAL A 82 1.81 1.96 -2.18
N LYS A 83 0.54 2.25 -1.92
CA LYS A 83 -0.47 1.26 -1.63
C LYS A 83 -1.07 0.78 -2.95
N PHE A 84 -0.80 -0.49 -3.26
CA PHE A 84 -1.35 -1.20 -4.40
C PHE A 84 -2.39 -2.17 -3.91
N VAL A 85 -3.63 -1.72 -3.98
CA VAL A 85 -4.72 -2.60 -3.64
C VAL A 85 -5.32 -3.04 -4.97
N SER A 86 -5.56 -4.32 -5.17
CA SER A 86 -6.20 -4.81 -6.38
C SER A 86 -7.70 -4.80 -6.15
N GLY A 87 -8.44 -5.18 -7.17
CA GLY A 87 -9.61 -6.03 -6.97
C GLY A 87 -9.19 -7.39 -7.46
N GLU A 88 -9.46 -8.45 -6.70
CA GLU A 88 -10.82 -8.85 -6.34
C GLU A 88 -11.45 -8.51 -5.00
#